data_AF-A0A7S4NFG4-F1
#
_entry.id   AF-A0A7S4NFG4-F1
#
_cell.length_a   1.000
_cell.length_b   1.000
_cell.length_c   1.000
_cell.angle_alpha   90.00
_cell.angle_beta   90.00
_cell.angle_gamma   90.00
#
_symmetry.space_group_name_H-M   'P 1'
#
loop_
_entity.id
_entity.type
_entity.pdbx_description
1 polymer ?
#
loop_
_entity_poly.entity_id
_entity_poly.type
_entity_poly.pdbx_seq_one_letter_code
_entity_poly.pdbx_strand_id
1 'polypeptide(L)'
;AKTWYLKHKGIKAVVSVTAQYPEDLEDFDNVLHIELHDLPTQNISDHFEKAFDFIDKNVSQGNPVLIHCMAGVSRSSTITISYIMRKYQQPAYTTFKQVKERRPR
;
A
#
# COMPACT_ATOMS: atom_id res chain seq x y z
N ALA A 1 -10.20 -6.62 -7.40
CA ALA A 1 -10.37 -7.86 -6.61
C ALA A 1 -11.67 -7.70 -5.86
N LYS A 2 -12.61 -8.64 -5.98
CA LYS A 2 -13.97 -8.44 -5.46
C LYS A 2 -13.94 -8.03 -3.98
N THR A 3 -14.56 -6.90 -3.64
CA THR A 3 -14.63 -6.28 -2.30
C THR A 3 -14.94 -7.28 -1.19
N TRP A 4 -15.90 -8.17 -1.45
CA TRP A 4 -16.33 -9.19 -0.49
C TRP A 4 -15.18 -10.09 -0.02
N TYR A 5 -14.23 -10.43 -0.89
CA TYR A 5 -13.12 -11.32 -0.55
C TYR A 5 -12.15 -10.62 0.40
N LEU A 6 -11.87 -9.34 0.15
CA LEU A 6 -11.00 -8.54 1.02
C LEU A 6 -11.62 -8.37 2.41
N LYS A 7 -12.92 -8.06 2.48
CA LYS A 7 -13.66 -7.97 3.74
C LYS A 7 -13.68 -9.32 4.49
N HIS A 8 -13.89 -10.42 3.78
CA HIS A 8 -13.85 -11.78 4.36
C HIS A 8 -12.45 -12.15 4.89
N LYS A 9 -11.37 -11.67 4.25
CA LYS A 9 -10.00 -11.79 4.76
C LYS A 9 -9.67 -10.82 5.91
N GLY A 10 -10.64 -10.05 6.39
CA GLY A 10 -10.50 -9.14 7.51
C GLY A 10 -9.79 -7.83 7.19
N ILE A 11 -9.63 -7.49 5.90
CA ILE A 11 -9.09 -6.18 5.51
C ILE A 11 -10.09 -5.09 5.92
N LYS A 12 -9.58 -4.07 6.61
CA LYS A 12 -10.38 -2.96 7.17
C LYS A 12 -10.03 -1.60 6.57
N ALA A 13 -8.87 -1.49 5.93
CA ALA A 13 -8.45 -0.28 5.23
C ALA A 13 -7.63 -0.62 3.98
N VAL A 14 -7.67 0.26 2.98
CA VAL A 14 -6.96 0.05 1.71
C VAL A 14 -6.16 1.29 1.33
N VAL A 15 -4.88 1.10 1.01
CA VAL A 15 -4.07 2.06 0.26
C VAL A 15 -4.01 1.60 -1.19
N SER A 16 -4.62 2.37 -2.07
CA SER A 16 -4.68 2.10 -3.51
C SER A 16 -3.79 3.05 -4.27
N VAL A 17 -2.79 2.54 -4.99
CA VAL A 17 -1.85 3.33 -5.79
C VAL A 17 -2.02 2.99 -7.26
N THR A 18 -2.98 3.62 -7.91
CA THR A 18 -3.43 3.32 -9.28
C THR A 18 -3.74 4.60 -10.03
N ALA A 19 -3.67 4.57 -11.36
CA ALA A 19 -3.95 5.76 -12.18
C ALA A 19 -5.43 6.18 -12.17
N GLN A 20 -6.32 5.28 -11.75
CA GLN A 20 -7.76 5.53 -11.62
C GLN A 20 -8.25 4.86 -10.35
N TYR A 21 -9.32 5.40 -9.76
CA TYR A 21 -9.95 4.77 -8.60
C TYR A 21 -10.50 3.39 -9.00
N PRO A 22 -10.18 2.31 -8.27
CA PRO A 22 -10.74 0.99 -8.59
C PRO A 22 -12.23 0.92 -8.22
N GLU A 23 -13.11 0.66 -9.19
CA GLU A 23 -14.56 0.48 -8.99
C GLU A 23 -14.86 -0.56 -7.89
N ASP A 24 -14.06 -1.63 -7.85
CA ASP A 24 -14.10 -2.68 -6.83
C ASP A 24 -13.82 -2.19 -5.40
N LEU A 25 -13.51 -0.91 -5.15
CA LEU A 25 -13.28 -0.34 -3.81
C LEU A 25 -14.39 0.60 -3.34
N GLU A 26 -15.48 0.78 -4.11
CA GLU A 26 -16.60 1.63 -3.70
C GLU A 26 -17.25 1.17 -2.39
N ASP A 27 -17.25 -0.14 -2.10
CA ASP A 27 -17.81 -0.65 -0.85
C ASP A 27 -16.87 -0.52 0.37
N PHE A 28 -15.68 0.07 0.23
CA PHE A 28 -14.77 0.31 1.36
C PHE A 28 -14.92 1.74 1.86
N ASP A 29 -15.32 1.91 3.12
CA ASP A 29 -15.44 3.24 3.75
C ASP A 29 -14.08 3.87 4.09
N ASN A 30 -13.02 3.07 4.15
CA ASN A 30 -11.71 3.48 4.66
C ASN A 30 -10.62 3.20 3.62
N VAL A 31 -10.55 4.09 2.63
CA VAL A 31 -9.63 4.00 1.50
C VAL A 31 -8.81 5.27 1.40
N LEU A 32 -7.49 5.10 1.24
CA LEU A 32 -6.60 6.12 0.71
C LEU A 32 -6.29 5.75 -0.74
N HIS A 33 -6.81 6.54 -1.69
CA HIS A 33 -6.40 6.46 -3.09
C HIS A 33 -5.32 7.51 -3.38
N ILE A 34 -4.24 7.04 -4.00
CA ILE A 34 -3.12 7.84 -4.50
C ILE A 34 -3.12 7.62 -6.01
N GLU A 35 -3.53 8.65 -6.74
CA GLU A 35 -3.54 8.62 -8.19
C GLU A 35 -2.11 8.71 -8.73
N LEU A 36 -1.59 7.61 -9.27
CA LEU A 36 -0.21 7.58 -9.78
C LEU A 36 -0.01 6.54 -10.89
N HIS A 37 0.61 6.96 -11.98
CA HIS A 37 1.07 6.07 -13.05
C HIS A 37 2.39 5.38 -12.67
N ASP A 38 2.62 4.19 -13.23
CA ASP A 38 3.86 3.43 -13.03
C ASP A 38 4.95 3.88 -14.01
N LEU A 39 5.34 5.15 -13.90
CA LEU A 39 6.31 5.78 -14.81
C LEU A 39 7.49 6.33 -14.01
N PRO A 40 8.73 6.23 -14.53
CA PRO A 40 9.91 6.80 -13.86
C PRO A 40 9.83 8.31 -13.63
N THR A 41 8.99 9.02 -14.40
CA THR A 41 8.76 10.47 -14.29
C THR A 41 7.83 10.85 -13.15
N GLN A 42 7.14 9.88 -12.53
CA GLN A 42 6.21 10.11 -11.43
C GLN A 42 6.94 9.98 -10.09
N ASN A 43 6.85 11.01 -9.26
CA ASN A 43 7.50 11.01 -7.96
C ASN A 43 6.60 10.39 -6.89
N ILE A 44 6.76 9.09 -6.64
CA ILE A 44 5.99 8.40 -5.60
C ILE A 44 6.35 8.86 -4.17
N SER A 45 7.54 9.45 -3.97
CA SER A 45 7.99 9.85 -2.63
C SER A 45 7.19 11.01 -2.05
N ASP A 46 6.59 11.84 -2.91
CA ASP A 46 5.71 12.95 -2.50
C ASP A 46 4.45 12.47 -1.77
N HIS A 47 4.11 11.18 -1.88
CA HIS A 47 2.94 10.57 -1.26
C HIS A 47 3.27 9.76 0.00
N PHE A 48 4.55 9.66 0.39
CA PHE A 48 4.97 8.80 1.49
C PHE A 48 4.35 9.20 2.82
N GLU A 49 4.48 10.46 3.25
CA GLU A 49 3.91 10.92 4.53
C GLU A 49 2.41 10.65 4.61
N LYS A 50 1.65 11.02 3.56
CA LYS A 50 0.20 10.77 3.49
C LYS A 50 -0.13 9.28 3.60
N ALA A 51 0.62 8.41 2.92
CA ALA A 51 0.43 6.97 2.99
C ALA A 51 0.76 6.42 4.38
N PHE A 52 1.85 6.90 4.98
CA PHE A 52 2.33 6.42 6.26
C PHE A 52 1.38 6.80 7.40
N ASP A 53 0.89 8.04 7.43
CA ASP A 53 -0.08 8.50 8.41
C ASP A 53 -1.38 7.67 8.35
N PHE A 54 -1.85 7.38 7.14
CA PHE A 54 -3.01 6.53 6.95
C PHE A 54 -2.78 5.10 7.44
N ILE A 55 -1.60 4.52 7.15
CA ILE A 55 -1.25 3.17 7.60
C ILE A 55 -1.11 3.15 9.12
N ASP A 56 -0.39 4.09 9.73
CA ASP A 56 -0.18 4.16 11.18
C ASP A 56 -1.51 4.29 11.93
N LYS A 57 -2.39 5.20 11.50
CA LYS A 57 -3.72 5.41 12.09
C LYS A 57 -4.54 4.11 12.13
N ASN A 58 -4.51 3.36 11.04
CA ASN A 58 -5.28 2.12 10.94
C ASN A 58 -4.63 1.00 11.75
N VAL A 59 -3.31 0.83 11.65
CA VAL A 59 -2.57 -0.18 12.41
C VAL A 59 -2.72 0.06 13.92
N SER A 60 -2.71 1.31 14.40
CA SER A 60 -2.91 1.63 15.83
C SER A 60 -4.32 1.29 16.33
N GLN A 61 -5.29 1.20 15.42
CA GLN A 61 -6.67 0.78 15.73
C GLN A 61 -6.87 -0.74 15.57
N GLY A 62 -5.80 -1.50 15.26
CA GLY A 62 -5.90 -2.93 14.99
C GLY A 62 -6.55 -3.26 13.65
N ASN A 63 -6.66 -2.30 12.73
CA ASN A 63 -7.27 -2.49 11.42
C ASN A 63 -6.22 -3.00 10.42
N PRO A 64 -6.38 -4.22 9.85
CA PRO A 64 -5.50 -4.71 8.79
C PRO A 64 -5.59 -3.85 7.53
N VAL A 65 -4.45 -3.37 7.06
CA VAL A 65 -4.33 -2.49 5.88
C VAL A 65 -3.83 -3.30 4.68
N LEU A 66 -4.55 -3.22 3.56
CA LEU A 66 -4.08 -3.70 2.27
C LEU A 66 -3.40 -2.56 1.51
N ILE A 67 -2.18 -2.76 1.03
CA ILE A 67 -1.51 -1.85 0.09
C ILE A 67 -1.47 -2.52 -1.27
N HIS A 68 -2.03 -1.90 -2.31
CA HIS A 68 -2.02 -2.46 -3.65
C HIS A 68 -1.81 -1.42 -4.75
N CYS A 69 -1.39 -1.91 -5.92
CA CYS A 69 -1.40 -1.16 -7.18
C CYS A 69 -2.02 -2.07 -8.25
N MET A 70 -1.76 -1.80 -9.54
CA MET A 70 -2.32 -2.61 -10.63
C MET A 70 -1.76 -4.04 -10.66
N ALA A 71 -0.44 -4.20 -10.72
CA ALA A 71 0.22 -5.51 -10.80
C ALA A 71 0.75 -6.02 -9.44
N GLY A 72 0.82 -5.13 -8.44
CA GLY A 72 1.46 -5.42 -7.16
C GLY A 72 2.95 -5.73 -7.30
N VAL A 73 3.67 -4.94 -8.11
CA VAL A 73 5.10 -5.13 -8.42
C VAL A 73 5.92 -3.89 -8.04
N SER A 74 5.57 -2.73 -8.57
CA SER A 74 6.32 -1.47 -8.39
C SER A 74 5.72 -0.62 -7.28
N ARG A 75 4.74 0.26 -7.59
CA ARG A 75 4.17 1.27 -6.67
C ARG A 75 3.82 0.75 -5.26
N SER A 76 3.03 -0.31 -5.16
CA SER A 76 2.63 -0.86 -3.85
C SER A 76 3.81 -1.41 -3.05
N SER A 77 4.76 -2.04 -3.73
CA SER A 77 5.99 -2.56 -3.11
C SER A 77 6.85 -1.42 -2.62
N THR A 78 6.98 -0.34 -3.41
CA THR A 78 7.70 0.87 -3.01
C THR A 78 7.10 1.50 -1.75
N ILE A 79 5.77 1.70 -1.68
CA ILE A 79 5.13 2.20 -0.46
C ILE A 79 5.38 1.26 0.73
N THR A 80 5.26 -0.05 0.52
CA THR A 80 5.46 -1.05 1.58
C THR A 80 6.89 -1.01 2.13
N ILE A 81 7.88 -1.00 1.24
CA ILE A 81 9.30 -0.95 1.59
C ILE A 81 9.61 0.35 2.33
N SER A 82 9.23 1.50 1.77
CA SER A 82 9.47 2.80 2.39
C SER A 82 8.80 2.92 3.76
N TYR A 83 7.57 2.39 3.92
CA TYR A 83 6.88 2.38 5.20
C TYR A 83 7.63 1.55 6.25
N ILE A 84 8.07 0.34 5.91
CA ILE A 84 8.83 -0.54 6.83
C ILE A 84 10.17 0.10 7.19
N MET A 85 10.89 0.65 6.20
CA MET A 85 12.14 1.39 6.44
C MET A 85 11.93 2.51 7.46
N ARG A 86 10.92 3.37 7.26
CA ARG A 86 10.61 4.47 8.17
C ARG A 86 10.18 3.95 9.55
N LYS A 87 9.25 2.99 9.61
CA LYS A 87 8.63 2.52 10.87
C LYS A 87 9.65 1.82 11.78
N TYR A 88 10.56 1.05 11.20
CA TYR A 88 11.51 0.22 11.94
C TYR A 88 12.96 0.70 11.80
N GLN A 89 13.19 1.87 11.21
CA GLN A 89 14.52 2.44 10.94
C GLN A 89 15.47 1.42 10.26
N GLN A 90 14.92 0.66 9.31
CA GLN A 90 15.65 -0.41 8.63
C GLN A 90 16.30 0.09 7.33
N PRO A 91 17.51 -0.39 6.98
CA PRO A 91 18.14 -0.09 5.70
C PRO A 91 17.36 -0.64 4.50
N ALA A 92 17.36 0.11 3.40
CA ALA A 92 16.60 -0.22 2.19
C ALA A 92 16.85 -1.64 1.66
N TYR A 93 18.11 -2.07 1.60
CA TYR A 93 18.47 -3.40 1.10
C TYR A 93 17.87 -4.53 1.96
N THR A 94 17.97 -4.39 3.28
CA THR A 94 17.42 -5.37 4.23
C THR A 94 15.91 -5.46 4.11
N THR A 95 15.23 -4.31 4.07
CA THR A 95 13.77 -4.26 3.92
C THR A 95 13.32 -4.80 2.57
N PHE A 96 14.02 -4.46 1.49
CA PHE A 96 13.74 -4.99 0.16
C PHE A 96 13.80 -6.52 0.14
N LYS A 97 14.85 -7.11 0.73
CA LYS A 97 15.01 -8.57 0.81
C LYS A 97 13.85 -9.22 1.56
N GLN A 98 13.46 -8.67 2.72
CA GLN A 98 12.33 -9.17 3.52
C GLN A 98 11.01 -9.13 2.74
N VAL A 99 10.75 -8.02 2.02
CA VAL A 99 9.54 -7.89 1.21
C VAL A 99 9.57 -8.87 0.03
N LYS A 100 10.72 -9.04 -0.63
CA LYS A 100 10.90 -9.97 -1.75
C LYS A 100 10.69 -11.43 -1.34
N GLU A 101 11.16 -11.83 -0.16
CA GLU A 101 10.94 -13.18 0.38
C GLU A 101 9.45 -13.49 0.59
N ARG A 102 8.66 -12.49 1.02
CA ARG A 102 7.20 -12.64 1.21
C ARG A 102 6.41 -12.52 -0.10
N ARG A 103 6.95 -11.81 -1.09
CA ARG A 103 6.33 -11.59 -2.40
C ARG A 103 7.39 -11.68 -3.51
N PRO A 104 7.70 -12.90 -4.01
CA PRO A 104 8.85 -13.14 -4.90
C PRO A 104 8.77 -12.56 -6.31
N ARG A 105 7.61 -12.05 -6.72
CA ARG A 105 7.45 -11.40 -8.03
C ARG A 105 8.12 -10.04 -8.06
#